data_AF-A0A7C7K8K3-F1
#
_entry.id   AF-A0A7C7K8K3-F1
#
_cell.length_a   1.000
_cell.length_b   1.000
_cell.length_c   1.000
_cell.angle_alpha   90.00
_cell.angle_beta   90.00
_cell.angle_gamma   90.00
#
_symmetry.space_group_name_H-M   'P 1'
#
loop_
_entity.id
_entity.type
_entity.pdbx_description
1 polymer ?
#
loop_
_entity_poly.entity_id
_entity_poly.type
_entity_poly.pdbx_seq_one_letter_code
_entity_poly.pdbx_strand_id
1 'polypeptide(L)'
;MDSPRVTRPINRTLKPVENEPLIGEPPDSALDSWLAPNSVFYIRNHFDSPDISDLQDTDWTIHVDGAIEKPADISFSNLSKFPKRTLAVTLECAGNNRTDLTPKVPGNQFESGAVSTAVWAGVSLSHLISSFEIDTDAVELLFEGADS
;
A
#
# COMPACT_ATOMS: atom_id res chain seq x y z
N MET A 1 -23.28 3.31 3.69
CA MET A 1 -23.43 4.58 2.95
C MET A 1 -22.24 4.61 2.01
N ASP A 2 -22.48 4.13 0.80
CA ASP A 2 -21.44 3.85 -0.17
C ASP A 2 -20.98 5.16 -0.77
N SER A 3 -19.83 5.65 -0.32
CA SER A 3 -19.08 6.61 -1.12
C SER A 3 -18.72 5.92 -2.44
N PRO A 4 -18.81 6.61 -3.59
CA PRO A 4 -18.34 6.06 -4.86
C PRO A 4 -16.90 5.55 -4.67
N ARG A 5 -16.62 4.35 -5.18
CA ARG A 5 -15.29 3.73 -5.15
C ARG A 5 -14.37 4.63 -5.97
N VAL A 6 -13.59 5.48 -5.30
CA VAL A 6 -12.61 6.30 -5.99
C VAL A 6 -11.24 5.65 -5.82
N THR A 7 -10.67 5.27 -6.94
CA THR A 7 -9.37 4.61 -7.03
C THR A 7 -8.26 5.56 -6.62
N ARG A 8 -8.43 6.83 -7.01
CA ARG A 8 -7.68 7.96 -6.50
C ARG A 8 -8.29 8.41 -5.17
N PRO A 9 -7.53 8.42 -4.05
CA PRO A 9 -8.08 8.83 -2.77
C PRO A 9 -8.62 10.27 -2.81
N ILE A 10 -9.93 10.40 -2.55
CA ILE A 10 -10.63 11.67 -2.41
C ILE A 10 -10.62 12.13 -0.95
N ASN A 11 -10.84 13.44 -0.71
CA ASN A 11 -10.89 14.03 0.62
C ASN A 11 -9.59 13.86 1.44
N ARG A 12 -8.45 14.07 0.79
CA ARG A 12 -7.15 14.10 1.45
C ARG A 12 -6.74 15.53 1.80
N THR A 13 -6.17 15.71 2.98
CA THR A 13 -5.60 16.98 3.44
C THR A 13 -4.08 16.81 3.49
N LEU A 14 -3.45 16.80 2.32
CA LEU A 14 -2.01 16.60 2.16
C LEU A 14 -1.37 17.86 1.55
N LYS A 15 -0.11 18.12 1.90
CA LYS A 15 0.76 19.02 1.15
C LYS A 15 1.13 18.30 -0.16
N PRO A 16 0.78 18.85 -1.34
CA PRO A 16 1.08 18.19 -2.61
C PRO A 16 2.58 18.24 -2.91
N VAL A 17 3.14 17.10 -3.31
CA VAL A 17 4.51 16.98 -3.82
C VAL A 17 4.51 16.80 -5.34
N GLU A 18 3.57 16.02 -5.86
CA GLU A 18 3.31 15.81 -7.29
C GLU A 18 1.82 15.51 -7.48
N ASN A 19 1.23 15.95 -8.60
CA ASN A 19 -0.20 15.81 -8.83
C ASN A 19 -0.57 14.60 -9.71
N GLU A 20 0.32 14.19 -10.61
CA GLU A 20 0.12 13.12 -11.58
C GLU A 20 1.44 12.35 -11.77
N PRO A 21 1.62 11.19 -11.10
CA PRO A 21 0.67 10.55 -10.19
C PRO A 21 0.49 11.33 -8.88
N LEU A 22 -0.58 11.05 -8.14
CA LEU A 22 -0.84 11.72 -6.86
C LEU A 22 0.24 11.36 -5.83
N ILE A 23 0.98 12.37 -5.36
CA ILE A 23 1.98 12.25 -4.30
C ILE A 23 1.82 13.43 -3.33
N GLY A 24 1.76 13.14 -2.04
CA GLY A 24 1.62 14.18 -1.03
C GLY A 24 2.00 13.68 0.35
N GLU A 25 2.34 14.61 1.21
CA GLU A 25 2.74 14.35 2.60
C GLU A 25 1.77 15.06 3.57
N PRO A 26 1.65 14.59 4.83
CA PRO A 26 0.81 15.22 5.83
C PRO A 26 1.26 16.66 6.08
N PRO A 27 0.36 17.59 6.43
CA PRO A 27 0.77 18.87 6.99
C PRO A 27 1.52 18.64 8.31
N ASP A 28 2.45 19.54 8.65
CA ASP A 28 3.33 19.36 9.83
C ASP A 28 2.54 19.16 11.13
N SER A 29 1.40 19.84 11.27
CA SER A 29 0.49 19.70 12.42
C SER A 29 -0.12 18.30 12.57
N ALA A 30 -0.08 17.46 11.54
CA ALA A 30 -0.54 16.08 11.58
C ALA A 30 0.56 15.10 12.02
N LEU A 31 1.83 15.52 12.05
CA LEU A 31 2.97 14.66 12.41
C LEU A 31 3.09 14.42 13.93
N ASP A 32 2.43 15.24 14.75
CA ASP A 32 2.43 15.12 16.22
C ASP A 32 1.58 13.96 16.76
N SER A 33 0.79 13.30 15.90
CA SER A 33 -0.05 12.18 16.29
C SER A 33 0.67 10.85 16.15
N TRP A 34 0.56 9.97 17.16
CA TRP A 34 1.13 8.62 17.08
C TRP A 34 0.53 7.78 15.94
N LEU A 35 -0.78 7.93 15.69
CA LEU A 35 -1.44 7.33 14.53
C LEU A 35 -1.88 8.43 13.57
N ALA A 36 -1.52 8.29 12.30
CA ALA A 36 -1.96 9.19 11.25
C ALA A 36 -3.39 8.85 10.83
N PRO A 37 -4.36 9.79 10.93
CA PRO A 37 -5.66 9.60 10.33
C PRO A 37 -5.56 9.33 8.83
N ASN A 38 -6.43 8.47 8.28
CA ASN A 38 -6.38 8.11 6.86
C ASN A 38 -6.46 9.33 5.92
N SER A 39 -7.11 10.42 6.31
CA SER A 39 -7.22 11.65 5.52
C SER A 39 -5.89 12.39 5.33
N VAL A 40 -4.89 12.11 6.18
CA VAL A 40 -3.58 12.76 6.18
C VAL A 40 -2.42 11.76 6.08
N PHE A 41 -2.67 10.46 5.95
CA PHE A 41 -1.62 9.46 5.71
C PHE A 41 -0.93 9.78 4.37
N TYR A 42 0.41 9.83 4.37
CA TYR A 42 1.17 10.22 3.17
C TYR A 42 0.85 9.31 1.97
N ILE A 43 0.96 9.84 0.77
CA ILE A 43 0.71 9.12 -0.47
C ILE A 43 1.96 9.20 -1.34
N ARG A 44 2.44 8.05 -1.79
CA ARG A 44 3.44 7.93 -2.85
C ARG A 44 2.98 6.86 -3.83
N ASN A 45 2.71 7.25 -5.07
CA ASN A 45 2.44 6.34 -6.18
C ASN A 45 3.50 6.50 -7.27
N HIS A 46 3.92 5.42 -7.92
CA HIS A 46 4.79 5.51 -9.12
C HIS A 46 3.97 5.69 -10.41
N PHE A 47 2.77 5.13 -10.45
CA PHE A 47 1.83 5.20 -11.56
C PHE A 47 0.48 5.75 -11.09
N ASP A 48 -0.43 5.98 -12.02
CA ASP A 48 -1.80 6.36 -11.68
C ASP A 48 -2.53 5.20 -10.99
N SER A 49 -3.50 5.54 -10.12
CA SER A 49 -4.30 4.53 -9.43
C SER A 49 -5.13 3.72 -10.45
N PRO A 50 -5.14 2.38 -10.36
CA PRO A 50 -5.82 1.54 -11.35
C PRO A 50 -7.33 1.75 -11.26
N ASP A 51 -8.04 1.77 -12.40
CA ASP A 51 -9.50 1.87 -12.40
C ASP A 51 -10.13 0.53 -11.98
N ILE A 52 -10.86 0.56 -10.88
CA ILE A 52 -11.48 -0.59 -10.21
C ILE A 52 -12.96 -0.29 -9.91
N SER A 53 -13.51 0.74 -10.53
CA SER A 53 -14.88 1.22 -10.28
C SER A 53 -15.94 0.17 -10.61
N ASP A 54 -15.64 -0.74 -11.55
CA ASP A 54 -16.51 -1.84 -11.96
C ASP A 54 -16.41 -3.09 -11.08
N LEU A 55 -15.47 -3.15 -10.11
CA LEU A 55 -15.28 -4.31 -9.23
C LEU A 55 -16.04 -4.16 -7.90
N GLN A 56 -16.74 -5.20 -7.46
CA GLN A 56 -17.26 -5.29 -6.10
C GLN A 56 -16.13 -5.64 -5.11
N ASP A 57 -16.31 -5.32 -3.82
CA ASP A 57 -15.27 -5.56 -2.80
C ASP A 57 -14.89 -7.04 -2.67
N THR A 58 -15.80 -7.92 -3.04
CA THR A 58 -15.62 -9.37 -2.97
C THR A 58 -15.01 -9.99 -4.21
N ASP A 59 -14.96 -9.24 -5.33
CA ASP A 59 -14.63 -9.78 -6.65
C ASP A 59 -13.11 -9.74 -6.91
N TRP A 60 -12.37 -9.13 -5.99
CA TRP A 60 -10.91 -9.12 -5.97
C TRP A 60 -10.34 -10.53 -5.84
N THR A 61 -9.42 -10.87 -6.73
CA THR A 61 -8.72 -12.15 -6.74
C THR A 61 -7.22 -11.88 -6.77
N ILE A 62 -6.48 -12.57 -5.90
CA ILE A 62 -5.02 -12.63 -5.91
C ILE A 62 -4.63 -13.89 -6.67
N HIS A 63 -3.87 -13.73 -7.75
CA HIS A 63 -3.25 -14.83 -8.47
C HIS A 63 -1.93 -15.18 -7.81
N VAL A 64 -1.69 -16.47 -7.57
CA VAL A 64 -0.44 -17.00 -7.01
C VAL A 64 0.11 -18.05 -7.97
N ASP A 65 1.32 -17.83 -8.47
CA ASP A 65 2.00 -18.69 -9.43
C ASP A 65 3.52 -18.74 -9.19
N GLY A 66 4.28 -19.16 -10.20
CA GLY A 66 5.74 -19.26 -10.13
C GLY A 66 6.22 -20.58 -9.53
N ALA A 67 7.09 -20.51 -8.53
CA ALA A 67 7.79 -21.65 -7.93
C ALA A 67 6.90 -22.42 -6.92
N ILE A 68 5.71 -22.85 -7.36
CA ILE A 68 4.75 -23.63 -6.56
C ILE A 68 4.21 -24.79 -7.40
N GLU A 69 3.87 -25.92 -6.75
CA GLU A 69 3.39 -27.11 -7.47
C GLU A 69 2.07 -26.84 -8.23
N LYS A 70 1.17 -26.06 -7.62
CA LYS A 70 -0.16 -25.77 -8.16
C LYS A 70 -0.47 -24.28 -8.03
N PRO A 71 -0.46 -23.51 -9.13
CA PRO A 71 -0.98 -22.15 -9.16
C PRO A 71 -2.40 -22.08 -8.62
N ALA A 72 -2.73 -20.98 -7.95
CA ALA A 72 -4.05 -20.82 -7.34
C ALA A 72 -4.52 -19.37 -7.32
N ASP A 73 -5.84 -19.25 -7.30
CA ASP A 73 -6.55 -17.98 -7.18
C ASP A 73 -7.18 -17.87 -5.80
N ILE A 74 -6.87 -16.79 -5.09
CA ILE A 74 -7.45 -16.49 -3.78
C ILE A 74 -8.39 -15.29 -3.91
N SER A 75 -9.69 -15.55 -3.87
CA SER A 75 -10.69 -14.49 -3.81
C SER A 75 -10.66 -13.78 -2.45
N PHE A 76 -11.05 -12.50 -2.41
CA PHE A 76 -11.16 -11.72 -1.19
C PHE A 76 -12.10 -12.38 -0.16
N SER A 77 -13.20 -12.98 -0.63
CA SER A 77 -14.11 -13.76 0.23
C SER A 77 -13.40 -14.92 0.93
N ASN A 78 -12.53 -15.64 0.24
CA ASN A 78 -11.73 -16.71 0.87
C ASN A 78 -10.63 -16.15 1.78
N LEU A 79 -9.96 -15.07 1.36
CA LEU A 79 -8.94 -14.40 2.18
C LEU A 79 -9.52 -13.94 3.53
N SER A 80 -10.75 -13.40 3.53
CA SER A 80 -11.43 -12.90 4.73
C SER A 80 -11.73 -13.97 5.79
N LYS A 81 -11.69 -15.27 5.43
CA LYS A 81 -11.94 -16.40 6.35
C LYS A 81 -10.70 -16.77 7.18
N PHE A 82 -9.51 -16.34 6.77
CA PHE A 82 -8.28 -16.63 7.49
C PHE A 82 -8.18 -15.84 8.81
N PRO A 83 -7.39 -16.32 9.80
CA PRO A 83 -7.16 -15.59 11.03
C PRO A 83 -6.60 -14.19 10.78
N LYS A 84 -7.33 -13.17 11.24
CA LYS A 84 -6.93 -11.78 11.14
C LYS A 84 -5.82 -11.46 12.14
N ARG A 85 -4.76 -10.81 11.68
CA ARG A 85 -3.74 -10.16 12.52
C ARG A 85 -3.86 -8.65 12.40
N THR A 86 -3.65 -7.96 13.51
CA THR A 86 -3.71 -6.50 13.61
C THR A 86 -2.43 -5.97 14.23
N LEU A 87 -1.78 -5.00 13.59
CA LEU A 87 -0.49 -4.44 14.02
C LEU A 87 -0.46 -2.93 13.76
N ALA A 88 0.12 -2.16 14.68
CA ALA A 88 0.52 -0.78 14.39
C ALA A 88 1.83 -0.81 13.62
N VAL A 89 1.87 -0.19 12.43
CA VAL A 89 3.05 -0.19 11.55
C VAL A 89 3.27 1.23 11.04
N THR A 90 4.52 1.69 11.14
CA THR A 90 5.00 2.89 10.46
C THR A 90 5.48 2.52 9.07
N LEU A 91 4.94 3.19 8.06
CA LEU A 91 5.49 3.16 6.71
C LEU A 91 6.25 4.47 6.48
N GLU A 92 7.45 4.35 5.93
CA GLU A 92 8.31 5.48 5.59
C GLU A 92 8.80 5.33 4.16
N CYS A 93 8.68 6.39 3.37
CA CYS A 93 9.25 6.44 2.04
C CYS A 93 10.77 6.55 2.14
N ALA A 94 11.51 5.77 1.33
CA ALA A 94 12.96 5.92 1.20
C ALA A 94 13.40 7.32 0.73
N GLY A 95 12.47 8.13 0.19
CA GLY A 95 12.69 9.51 -0.20
C GLY A 95 12.32 10.55 0.86
N ASN A 96 11.94 10.14 2.08
CA ASN A 96 11.65 11.07 3.18
C ASN A 96 12.88 11.98 3.43
N ASN A 97 12.65 13.25 3.77
CA ASN A 97 13.68 14.27 3.98
C ASN A 97 14.60 14.54 2.78
N ARG A 98 14.21 14.20 1.55
CA ARG A 98 15.05 14.43 0.36
C ARG A 98 15.41 15.91 0.18
N THR A 99 14.55 16.83 0.62
CA THR A 99 14.83 18.26 0.59
C THR A 99 16.05 18.66 1.43
N ASP A 100 16.48 17.86 2.40
CA ASP A 100 17.58 18.22 3.30
C ASP A 100 18.95 17.94 2.66
N LEU A 101 18.99 17.18 1.57
CA LEU A 101 20.22 16.78 0.89
C LEU A 101 20.90 17.95 0.16
N THR A 102 22.22 18.03 0.31
CA THR A 102 23.09 18.99 -0.37
C THR A 102 24.28 18.27 -1.02
N PRO A 103 24.47 18.33 -2.35
CA PRO A 103 23.62 19.04 -3.31
C PRO A 103 22.23 18.39 -3.45
N LYS A 104 21.26 19.14 -3.99
CA LYS A 104 19.92 18.62 -4.28
C LYS A 104 20.02 17.44 -5.25
N VAL A 105 19.21 16.40 -5.01
CA VAL A 105 19.18 15.18 -5.85
C VAL A 105 17.81 15.03 -6.53
N PRO A 106 17.76 14.41 -7.73
CA PRO A 106 16.49 14.14 -8.43
C PRO A 106 15.52 13.29 -7.61
N GLY A 107 14.23 13.31 -7.96
CA GLY A 107 13.16 12.54 -7.32
C GLY A 107 12.14 13.40 -6.56
N ASN A 108 11.14 12.76 -5.95
CA ASN A 108 10.09 13.46 -5.20
C ASN A 108 10.71 14.23 -4.02
N GLN A 109 10.52 15.56 -4.02
CA GLN A 109 11.11 16.47 -3.04
C GLN A 109 10.26 16.51 -1.77
N PHE A 110 10.17 15.38 -1.08
CA PHE A 110 9.55 15.31 0.24
C PHE A 110 10.35 16.11 1.27
N GLU A 111 9.62 16.81 2.15
CA GLU A 111 10.16 17.33 3.40
C GLU A 111 10.19 16.17 4.41
N SER A 112 9.83 16.39 5.68
CA SER A 112 9.84 15.35 6.71
C SER A 112 8.54 14.54 6.82
N GLY A 113 7.60 14.71 5.88
CA GLY A 113 6.25 14.16 5.99
C GLY A 113 6.04 12.82 5.30
N ALA A 114 7.01 12.24 4.61
CA ALA A 114 6.85 10.98 3.88
C ALA A 114 6.89 9.74 4.80
N VAL A 115 6.26 9.85 5.97
CA VAL A 115 6.19 8.84 7.01
C VAL A 115 4.80 8.92 7.69
N SER A 116 4.20 7.77 7.97
CA SER A 116 2.93 7.71 8.70
C SER A 116 2.76 6.35 9.39
N THR A 117 2.13 6.36 10.56
CA THR A 117 1.83 5.14 11.33
C THR A 117 0.32 4.88 11.31
N ALA A 118 -0.08 3.64 11.01
CA ALA A 118 -1.49 3.22 11.06
C ALA A 118 -1.63 1.83 11.69
N VAL A 119 -2.84 1.48 12.07
CA VAL A 119 -3.20 0.13 12.51
C VAL A 119 -3.68 -0.66 11.29
N TRP A 120 -2.87 -1.62 10.87
CA TRP A 120 -3.14 -2.50 9.73
C TRP A 120 -3.78 -3.79 10.21
N ALA A 121 -4.80 -4.25 9.50
CA ALA A 121 -5.46 -5.51 9.77
C ALA A 121 -5.54 -6.35 8.49
N GLY A 122 -5.14 -7.61 8.57
CA GLY A 122 -5.10 -8.49 7.41
C GLY A 122 -4.72 -9.92 7.74
N VAL A 123 -4.36 -10.68 6.71
CA VAL A 123 -3.90 -12.06 6.82
C VAL A 123 -2.37 -12.09 6.82
N SER A 124 -1.79 -12.92 7.67
CA SER A 124 -0.34 -13.15 7.67
C SER A 124 0.07 -13.84 6.36
N LEU A 125 1.00 -13.23 5.61
CA LEU A 125 1.53 -13.85 4.39
C LEU A 125 2.15 -15.22 4.67
N SER A 126 2.95 -15.36 5.73
CA SER A 126 3.54 -16.65 6.11
C SER A 126 2.49 -17.73 6.39
N HIS A 127 1.34 -17.34 6.94
CA HIS A 127 0.22 -18.26 7.14
C HIS A 127 -0.45 -18.61 5.81
N LEU A 128 -0.68 -17.61 4.96
CA LEU A 128 -1.28 -17.81 3.64
C LEU A 128 -0.44 -18.74 2.77
N ILE A 129 0.88 -18.50 2.69
CA ILE A 129 1.78 -19.30 1.84
C ILE A 129 2.05 -20.69 2.40
N SER A 130 1.79 -20.94 3.70
CA SER A 130 1.99 -22.26 4.31
C SER A 130 1.08 -23.36 3.75
N SER A 131 0.00 -22.99 3.05
CA SER A 131 -0.86 -23.94 2.33
C SER A 131 -0.36 -24.26 0.92
N PHE A 132 0.72 -23.63 0.45
CA PHE A 132 1.29 -23.84 -0.86
C PHE A 132 2.54 -24.72 -0.77
N GLU A 133 2.67 -25.63 -1.73
CA GLU A 133 3.87 -26.43 -1.93
C GLU A 133 4.87 -25.60 -2.74
N ILE A 134 5.62 -24.73 -2.05
CA ILE A 134 6.66 -23.88 -2.64
C ILE A 134 7.92 -24.72 -2.89
N ASP A 135 8.52 -24.55 -4.08
CA ASP A 135 9.80 -25.16 -4.43
C ASP A 135 10.88 -24.75 -3.43
N THR A 136 11.71 -25.72 -3.02
CA THR A 136 12.82 -25.49 -2.09
C THR A 136 13.90 -24.58 -2.66
N ASP A 137 13.98 -24.46 -3.99
CA ASP A 137 14.93 -23.58 -4.67
C ASP A 137 14.38 -22.14 -4.85
N ALA A 138 13.16 -21.85 -4.40
CA ALA A 138 12.60 -20.50 -4.43
C ALA A 138 13.41 -19.53 -3.54
N VAL A 139 13.81 -18.39 -4.10
CA VAL A 139 14.68 -17.40 -3.42
C VAL A 139 13.98 -16.11 -3.02
N GLU A 140 12.84 -15.79 -3.66
CA GLU A 140 12.15 -14.51 -3.50
C GLU A 140 10.64 -14.69 -3.70
N LEU A 141 9.87 -13.82 -3.07
CA LEU A 141 8.43 -13.63 -3.33
C LEU A 141 8.26 -12.29 -4.03
N LEU A 142 7.73 -12.31 -5.25
CA LEU A 142 7.39 -11.12 -6.02
C LEU A 142 5.94 -10.72 -5.76
N PHE A 143 5.67 -9.41 -5.71
CA PHE A 143 4.32 -8.85 -5.60
C PHE A 143 4.10 -7.88 -6.75
N GLU A 144 3.02 -8.08 -7.50
CA GLU A 144 2.61 -7.21 -8.59
C GLU A 144 1.27 -6.55 -8.23
N GLY A 145 1.21 -5.23 -8.41
CA GLY A 145 0.00 -4.43 -8.21
C GLY A 145 -0.76 -4.27 -9.53
N ALA A 146 -2.06 -3.96 -9.46
CA ALA A 146 -2.86 -3.72 -10.67
C ALA A 146 -2.47 -2.42 -11.42
N ASP A 147 -1.57 -1.61 -10.86
CA ASP A 147 -1.00 -0.40 -11.45
C ASP A 147 0.28 -0.64 -12.26
N SER A 148 0.76 -1.89 -12.37
CA SER A 148 1.95 -2.28 -13.14
C SER A 148 1.74 -2.31 -14.64
#